data_AF-A0A2V7HGL3-F1
#
_entry.id   AF-A0A2V7HGL3-F1
#
_cell.length_a   1.000
_cell.length_b   1.000
_cell.length_c   1.000
_cell.angle_alpha   90.00
_cell.angle_beta   90.00
_cell.angle_gamma   90.00
#
_symmetry.space_group_name_H-M   'P 1'
#
loop_
_entity.id
_entity.type
_entity.pdbx_description
1 polymer ?
#
loop_
_entity_poly.entity_id
_entity_poly.type
_entity_poly.pdbx_seq_one_letter_code
_entity_poly.pdbx_strand_id
1 'polypeptide(L)'
;MRVESVIDKLLAKGLVVIVNMHHYRQLDGDGLDPGEFAVADAAVDVRFVMLWEQVATRFQSRSARLVFELYNEPHGRLNGNTWNVLAARALGVVRKTNPDRVVVIGPTSWNSASDLQLLKMPNDANLIATVHNYSPFHFTHQGAEWVSPVLPVGVTCCSASQEAEMTAPLDVAKAWSTAKRYPVFVGEFGAYSKADDASRIDFNRKMRQAIEGRVMSWTYWEFAAGFGVYDPVKLAFRQGLLDSLLGP
;
A
#
# COMPACT_ATOMS: atom_id res chain seq x y z
N MET A 1 23.65 2.25 -4.83
CA MET A 1 22.71 1.35 -5.56
C MET A 1 21.50 2.17 -6.04
N ARG A 2 20.74 1.74 -7.08
CA ARG A 2 19.61 2.53 -7.63
C ARG A 2 18.56 2.91 -6.59
N VAL A 3 18.09 1.95 -5.78
CA VAL A 3 17.07 2.16 -4.73
C VAL A 3 17.54 3.18 -3.69
N GLU A 4 18.75 2.99 -3.16
CA GLU A 4 19.37 3.91 -2.20
C GLU A 4 19.47 5.34 -2.73
N SER A 5 19.89 5.54 -3.99
CA SER A 5 20.00 6.89 -4.55
C SER A 5 18.65 7.61 -4.62
N VAL A 6 17.55 6.88 -4.86
CA VAL A 6 16.20 7.45 -4.87
C VAL A 6 15.76 7.81 -3.45
N ILE A 7 15.94 6.89 -2.49
CA ILE A 7 15.63 7.11 -1.07
C ILE A 7 16.37 8.35 -0.56
N ASP A 8 17.68 8.43 -0.77
CA ASP A 8 18.49 9.53 -0.24
C ASP A 8 18.07 10.88 -0.84
N LYS A 9 17.70 10.93 -2.13
CA LYS A 9 17.20 12.14 -2.78
C LYS A 9 15.86 12.61 -2.21
N LEU A 10 14.96 11.68 -1.90
CA LEU A 10 13.65 12.00 -1.32
C LEU A 10 13.79 12.42 0.15
N LEU A 11 14.63 11.72 0.93
CA LEU A 11 14.95 12.08 2.30
C LEU A 11 15.62 13.46 2.40
N ALA A 12 16.53 13.79 1.48
CA ALA A 12 17.18 15.10 1.41
C ALA A 12 16.19 16.24 1.12
N LYS A 13 15.02 15.94 0.53
CA LYS A 13 13.90 16.88 0.37
C LYS A 13 12.99 16.96 1.59
N GLY A 14 13.32 16.28 2.69
CA GLY A 14 12.53 16.26 3.92
C GLY A 14 11.30 15.35 3.87
N LEU A 15 11.13 14.56 2.81
CA LEU A 15 9.98 13.67 2.66
C LEU A 15 10.08 12.48 3.61
N VAL A 16 8.93 11.96 4.02
CA VAL A 16 8.81 10.60 4.58
C VAL A 16 8.87 9.64 3.40
N VAL A 17 9.69 8.59 3.51
CA VAL A 17 9.90 7.61 2.44
C VAL A 17 9.54 6.24 3.00
N ILE A 18 8.58 5.58 2.37
CA ILE A 18 8.23 4.19 2.68
C ILE A 18 8.89 3.31 1.63
N VAL A 19 9.65 2.31 2.08
CA VAL A 19 10.23 1.27 1.22
C VAL A 19 9.57 -0.04 1.57
N ASN A 20 9.10 -0.75 0.55
CA ASN A 20 8.46 -2.04 0.71
C ASN A 20 9.08 -3.11 -0.18
N MET A 21 8.67 -4.36 0.07
CA MET A 21 8.80 -5.43 -0.91
C MET A 21 7.44 -5.53 -1.62
N HIS A 22 7.45 -5.38 -2.93
CA HIS A 22 6.25 -5.34 -3.77
C HIS A 22 6.34 -6.45 -4.82
N HIS A 23 5.22 -7.14 -5.09
CA HIS A 23 5.11 -8.22 -6.09
C HIS A 23 6.17 -9.33 -5.96
N TYR A 24 6.41 -9.87 -4.75
CA TYR A 24 7.19 -11.10 -4.65
C TYR A 24 6.28 -12.29 -4.98
N ARG A 25 5.97 -12.49 -6.27
CA ARG A 25 4.92 -13.41 -6.80
C ARG A 25 4.91 -14.79 -6.12
N GLN A 26 6.08 -15.42 -6.01
CA GLN A 26 6.22 -16.76 -5.38
C GLN A 26 5.84 -16.77 -3.89
N LEU A 27 6.01 -15.66 -3.19
CA LEU A 27 5.64 -15.54 -1.79
C LEU A 27 4.12 -15.67 -1.60
N ASP A 28 3.35 -15.10 -2.52
CA ASP A 28 1.88 -15.19 -2.56
C ASP A 28 1.36 -16.49 -3.21
N GLY A 29 2.23 -17.24 -3.88
CA GLY A 29 1.83 -18.43 -4.66
C GLY A 29 1.33 -18.09 -6.06
N ASP A 30 1.62 -16.88 -6.53
CA ASP A 30 1.24 -16.38 -7.85
C ASP A 30 2.19 -16.86 -8.95
N GLY A 31 1.72 -16.76 -10.20
CA GLY A 31 2.55 -16.99 -11.37
C GLY A 31 3.70 -15.99 -11.47
N LEU A 32 4.87 -16.50 -11.85
CA LEU A 32 6.10 -15.72 -12.04
C LEU A 32 5.94 -14.63 -13.08
N ASP A 33 6.55 -13.47 -12.82
CA ASP A 33 6.70 -12.43 -13.83
C ASP A 33 7.76 -12.80 -14.87
N PRO A 34 7.71 -12.23 -16.09
CA PRO A 34 8.73 -12.44 -17.11
C PRO A 34 10.13 -12.13 -16.59
N GLY A 35 11.02 -13.12 -16.64
CA GLY A 35 12.42 -13.00 -16.18
C GLY A 35 12.65 -13.40 -14.72
N GLU A 36 11.60 -13.72 -13.97
CA GLU A 36 11.76 -14.36 -12.66
C GLU A 36 12.09 -15.85 -12.78
N PHE A 37 12.82 -16.37 -11.80
CA PHE A 37 13.10 -17.79 -11.67
C PHE A 37 12.53 -18.32 -10.36
N ALA A 38 12.00 -19.54 -10.42
CA ALA A 38 11.54 -20.24 -9.24
C ALA A 38 12.69 -20.48 -8.26
N VAL A 39 12.45 -20.29 -6.97
CA VAL A 39 13.28 -20.85 -5.91
C VAL A 39 12.56 -22.03 -5.28
N ALA A 40 13.30 -22.91 -4.61
CA ALA A 40 12.69 -24.03 -3.90
C ALA A 40 11.65 -23.53 -2.88
N ASP A 41 10.48 -24.16 -2.81
CA ASP A 41 9.38 -23.76 -1.93
C ASP A 41 9.83 -23.55 -0.48
N ALA A 42 10.67 -24.45 0.04
CA ALA A 42 11.21 -24.38 1.39
C ALA A 42 12.12 -23.15 1.63
N ALA A 43 12.61 -22.51 0.58
CA ALA A 43 13.49 -21.34 0.64
C ALA A 43 12.76 -20.01 0.47
N VAL A 44 11.51 -19.98 -0.03
CA VAL A 44 10.79 -18.73 -0.36
C VAL A 44 10.67 -17.81 0.86
N ASP A 45 10.16 -18.34 1.98
CA ASP A 45 9.99 -17.60 3.24
C ASP A 45 11.33 -17.17 3.85
N VAL A 46 12.34 -18.06 3.80
CA VAL A 46 13.68 -17.76 4.31
C VAL A 46 14.30 -16.62 3.49
N ARG A 47 14.17 -16.68 2.16
CA ARG A 47 14.64 -15.62 1.26
C ARG A 47 13.97 -14.30 1.56
N PHE A 48 12.65 -14.26 1.79
CA PHE A 48 11.96 -13.03 2.20
C PHE A 48 12.56 -12.41 3.48
N VAL A 49 12.77 -13.22 4.52
CA VAL A 49 13.38 -12.75 5.78
C VAL A 49 14.82 -12.27 5.56
N MET A 50 15.62 -12.98 4.77
CA MET A 50 17.01 -12.60 4.48
C MET A 50 17.12 -11.35 3.60
N LEU A 51 16.15 -11.10 2.72
CA LEU A 51 16.06 -9.84 1.98
C LEU A 51 15.80 -8.67 2.94
N TRP A 52 14.89 -8.85 3.91
CA TRP A 52 14.66 -7.84 4.95
C TRP A 52 15.87 -7.60 5.85
N GLU A 53 16.63 -8.64 6.20
CA GLU A 53 17.88 -8.46 6.96
C GLU A 53 18.90 -7.59 6.20
N GLN A 54 19.02 -7.80 4.89
CA GLN A 54 19.89 -6.98 4.02
C GLN A 54 19.39 -5.54 3.91
N VAL A 55 18.10 -5.33 3.65
CA VAL A 55 17.49 -3.99 3.55
C VAL A 55 17.66 -3.24 4.87
N ALA A 56 17.30 -3.86 5.99
CA ALA A 56 17.40 -3.28 7.32
C ALA A 56 18.83 -2.88 7.66
N THR A 57 19.79 -3.79 7.46
CA THR A 57 21.21 -3.52 7.70
C THR A 57 21.73 -2.42 6.79
N ARG A 58 21.38 -2.45 5.50
CA ARG A 58 21.83 -1.45 4.52
C ARG A 58 21.41 -0.05 4.92
N PHE A 59 20.17 0.11 5.40
CA PHE A 59 19.57 1.40 5.69
C PHE A 59 19.56 1.78 7.18
N GLN A 60 20.21 1.02 8.06
CA GLN A 60 20.15 1.21 9.51
C GLN A 60 20.47 2.64 9.99
N SER A 61 21.42 3.31 9.34
CA SER A 61 21.87 4.66 9.68
C SER A 61 21.06 5.79 9.03
N ARG A 62 20.03 5.47 8.23
CA ARG A 62 19.22 6.49 7.54
C ARG A 62 18.21 7.09 8.50
N SER A 63 17.84 8.34 8.21
CA SER A 63 16.83 9.13 8.92
C SER A 63 15.61 8.31 9.36
N ALA A 64 15.03 8.66 10.50
CA ALA A 64 13.77 8.10 10.99
C ALA A 64 12.58 8.36 10.03
N ARG A 65 12.73 9.31 9.08
CA ARG A 65 11.78 9.53 7.98
C ARG A 65 11.74 8.38 6.97
N LEU A 66 12.72 7.48 6.98
CA LEU A 66 12.65 6.23 6.23
C LEU A 66 11.88 5.19 7.06
N VAL A 67 10.75 4.78 6.52
CA VAL A 67 9.83 3.78 7.06
C VAL A 67 9.94 2.51 6.23
N PHE A 68 9.82 1.35 6.86
CA PHE A 68 9.77 0.07 6.16
C PHE A 68 8.34 -0.46 6.16
N GLU A 69 7.86 -0.93 5.02
CA GLU A 69 6.61 -1.70 4.93
C GLU A 69 6.95 -3.12 4.53
N LEU A 70 6.65 -4.10 5.39
CA LEU A 70 7.22 -5.44 5.25
C LEU A 70 6.83 -6.11 3.93
N TYR A 71 5.56 -6.00 3.55
CA TYR A 71 5.07 -6.60 2.33
C TYR A 71 3.79 -5.93 1.86
N ASN A 72 3.76 -5.64 0.58
CA ASN A 72 2.55 -5.18 -0.09
C ASN A 72 1.57 -6.32 -0.29
N GLU A 73 0.30 -6.09 0.07
CA GLU A 73 -0.83 -6.93 -0.30
C GLU A 73 -0.61 -8.44 -0.12
N PRO A 74 -0.31 -8.95 1.09
CA PRO A 74 -0.23 -10.39 1.33
C PRO A 74 -1.51 -11.11 0.88
N HIS A 75 -1.38 -12.18 0.08
CA HIS A 75 -2.53 -12.96 -0.39
C HIS A 75 -2.15 -14.41 -0.70
N GLY A 76 -3.12 -15.18 -1.20
CA GLY A 76 -2.91 -16.57 -1.64
C GLY A 76 -2.31 -17.45 -0.55
N ARG A 77 -1.08 -17.94 -0.79
CA ARG A 77 -0.30 -18.79 0.12
C ARG A 77 -0.08 -18.15 1.50
N LEU A 78 -0.08 -16.82 1.58
CA LEU A 78 0.10 -16.08 2.83
C LEU A 78 -1.18 -15.98 3.69
N ASN A 79 -2.35 -16.37 3.15
CA ASN A 79 -3.61 -16.30 3.87
C ASN A 79 -3.60 -17.08 5.20
N GLY A 80 -4.45 -16.65 6.14
CA GLY A 80 -4.52 -17.25 7.47
C GLY A 80 -3.34 -16.85 8.36
N ASN A 81 -2.86 -17.78 9.19
CA ASN A 81 -1.81 -17.47 10.17
C ASN A 81 -0.39 -17.44 9.57
N THR A 82 -0.22 -17.87 8.31
CA THR A 82 1.07 -17.90 7.60
C THR A 82 1.69 -16.51 7.53
N TRP A 83 0.94 -15.51 7.09
CA TRP A 83 1.41 -14.12 7.05
C TRP A 83 1.83 -13.61 8.43
N ASN A 84 1.00 -13.81 9.46
CA ASN A 84 1.30 -13.34 10.82
C ASN A 84 2.63 -13.89 11.34
N VAL A 85 2.94 -15.17 11.09
CA VAL A 85 4.21 -15.79 11.47
C VAL A 85 5.38 -15.22 10.67
N LEU A 86 5.21 -15.05 9.36
CA LEU A 86 6.26 -14.55 8.49
C LEU A 86 6.59 -13.08 8.75
N ALA A 87 5.57 -12.23 8.92
CA ALA A 87 5.72 -10.82 9.27
C ALA A 87 6.45 -10.64 10.61
N ALA A 88 6.13 -11.45 11.63
CA ALA A 88 6.84 -11.44 12.91
C ALA A 88 8.32 -11.82 12.76
N ARG A 89 8.64 -12.82 11.92
CA ARG A 89 10.04 -13.21 11.63
C ARG A 89 10.81 -12.10 10.90
N ALA A 90 10.19 -11.47 9.90
CA ALA A 90 10.78 -10.35 9.17
C ALA A 90 10.99 -9.13 10.08
N LEU A 91 10.01 -8.78 10.91
CA LEU A 91 10.18 -7.73 11.92
C LEU A 91 11.33 -8.05 12.88
N GLY A 92 11.44 -9.30 13.33
CA GLY A 92 12.52 -9.75 14.22
C GLY A 92 13.92 -9.49 13.65
N VAL A 93 14.14 -9.73 12.35
CA VAL A 93 15.44 -9.41 11.72
C VAL A 93 15.63 -7.92 11.48
N VAL A 94 14.57 -7.17 11.15
CA VAL A 94 14.62 -5.70 11.03
C VAL A 94 15.07 -5.07 12.36
N ARG A 95 14.51 -5.52 13.48
CA ARG A 95 14.78 -4.98 14.82
C ARG A 95 16.21 -5.22 15.32
N LYS A 96 16.97 -6.16 14.73
CA LYS A 96 18.39 -6.35 15.06
C LYS A 96 19.24 -5.11 14.80
N THR A 97 18.90 -4.34 13.75
CA THR A 97 19.68 -3.17 13.31
C THR A 97 18.87 -1.88 13.34
N ASN A 98 17.55 -1.97 13.46
CA ASN A 98 16.63 -0.83 13.43
C ASN A 98 15.63 -0.90 14.60
N PRO A 99 16.09 -0.73 15.86
CA PRO A 99 15.25 -0.91 17.05
C PRO A 99 14.03 0.01 17.07
N ASP A 100 14.20 1.26 16.63
CA ASP A 100 13.14 2.29 16.73
C ASP A 100 12.52 2.69 15.39
N ARG A 101 12.96 2.10 14.26
CA ARG A 101 12.42 2.48 12.96
C ARG A 101 10.96 2.08 12.85
N VAL A 102 10.11 2.98 12.38
CA VAL A 102 8.71 2.64 12.10
C VAL A 102 8.63 1.54 11.05
N VAL A 103 7.81 0.51 11.33
CA VAL A 103 7.52 -0.59 10.41
C VAL A 103 6.01 -0.68 10.17
N VAL A 104 5.63 -0.75 8.91
CA VAL A 104 4.25 -0.89 8.44
C VAL A 104 3.96 -2.36 8.15
N ILE A 105 2.83 -2.86 8.62
CA ILE A 105 2.36 -4.24 8.42
C ILE A 105 0.87 -4.20 8.10
N GLY A 106 0.46 -4.75 6.96
CA GLY A 106 -0.96 -4.82 6.57
C GLY A 106 -1.54 -6.23 6.75
N PRO A 107 -2.88 -6.37 6.65
CA PRO A 107 -3.55 -7.66 6.69
C PRO A 107 -3.42 -8.41 5.36
N THR A 108 -3.91 -9.65 5.32
CA THR A 108 -4.08 -10.43 4.09
C THR A 108 -5.20 -9.86 3.20
N SER A 109 -5.55 -10.57 2.12
CA SER A 109 -6.58 -10.15 1.16
C SER A 109 -6.26 -8.78 0.56
N TRP A 110 -5.04 -8.64 0.02
CA TRP A 110 -4.57 -7.41 -0.61
C TRP A 110 -4.67 -6.17 0.30
N ASN A 111 -4.22 -6.33 1.56
CA ASN A 111 -4.34 -5.30 2.59
C ASN A 111 -5.77 -4.76 2.78
N SER A 112 -6.80 -5.56 2.52
CA SER A 112 -8.18 -5.18 2.74
C SER A 112 -8.47 -4.97 4.24
N ALA A 113 -9.22 -3.91 4.55
CA ALA A 113 -9.70 -3.64 5.90
C ALA A 113 -10.55 -4.80 6.47
N SER A 114 -11.17 -5.64 5.62
CA SER A 114 -11.95 -6.81 6.06
C SER A 114 -11.13 -7.81 6.90
N ASP A 115 -9.83 -7.88 6.63
CA ASP A 115 -8.91 -8.86 7.22
C ASP A 115 -8.11 -8.27 8.39
N LEU A 116 -8.30 -6.99 8.74
CA LEU A 116 -7.63 -6.37 9.89
C LEU A 116 -7.89 -7.13 11.20
N GLN A 117 -9.09 -7.69 11.37
CA GLN A 117 -9.42 -8.52 12.54
C GLN A 117 -8.56 -9.81 12.65
N LEU A 118 -8.02 -10.29 11.52
CA LEU A 118 -7.17 -11.48 11.45
C LEU A 118 -5.67 -11.14 11.62
N LEU A 119 -5.32 -9.87 11.45
CA LEU A 119 -3.95 -9.37 11.60
C LEU A 119 -3.53 -9.42 13.08
N LYS A 120 -2.42 -10.12 13.35
CA LYS A 120 -1.79 -10.19 14.66
C LYS A 120 -0.51 -9.36 14.63
N MET A 121 -0.63 -8.12 15.10
CA MET A 121 0.52 -7.24 15.26
C MET A 121 1.49 -7.83 16.31
N PRO A 122 2.79 -7.92 16.01
CA PRO A 122 3.80 -8.22 17.02
C PRO A 122 3.79 -7.16 18.14
N ASN A 123 4.20 -7.56 19.35
CA ASN A 123 4.30 -6.65 20.49
C ASN A 123 5.49 -5.69 20.31
N ASP A 124 5.24 -4.58 19.61
CA ASP A 124 6.23 -3.60 19.22
C ASP A 124 5.57 -2.21 19.17
N ALA A 125 6.25 -1.20 19.70
CA ALA A 125 5.72 0.15 19.86
C ALA A 125 5.81 1.00 18.57
N ASN A 126 6.64 0.59 17.61
CA ASN A 126 6.96 1.37 16.42
C ASN A 126 6.31 0.74 15.18
N LEU A 127 5.05 0.32 15.30
CA LEU A 127 4.28 -0.26 14.21
C LEU A 127 3.12 0.61 13.75
N ILE A 128 2.88 0.59 12.45
CA ILE A 128 1.70 1.17 11.79
C ILE A 128 0.99 0.03 11.04
N ALA A 129 -0.33 -0.01 11.09
CA ALA A 129 -1.10 -0.90 10.21
C ALA A 129 -1.39 -0.21 8.87
N THR A 130 -1.32 -0.93 7.75
CA THR A 130 -1.74 -0.41 6.43
C THR A 130 -3.00 -1.09 5.94
N VAL A 131 -3.84 -0.34 5.22
CA VAL A 131 -4.93 -0.87 4.40
C VAL A 131 -4.93 -0.22 3.02
N HIS A 132 -5.39 -0.95 2.00
CA HIS A 132 -5.63 -0.41 0.67
C HIS A 132 -7.14 -0.26 0.44
N ASN A 133 -7.55 0.82 -0.22
CA ASN A 133 -8.97 1.06 -0.48
C ASN A 133 -9.23 1.53 -1.91
N TYR A 134 -9.69 0.59 -2.73
CA TYR A 134 -10.10 0.80 -4.10
C TYR A 134 -11.62 0.69 -4.29
N SER A 135 -12.42 0.74 -3.21
CA SER A 135 -13.87 0.74 -3.32
C SER A 135 -14.39 2.08 -3.85
N PRO A 136 -15.34 2.11 -4.82
CA PRO A 136 -15.99 0.96 -5.47
C PRO A 136 -15.09 0.36 -6.55
N PHE A 137 -14.83 -0.95 -6.49
CA PHE A 137 -13.88 -1.61 -7.39
C PHE A 137 -14.32 -1.54 -8.87
N HIS A 138 -15.64 -1.63 -9.12
CA HIS A 138 -16.22 -1.43 -10.45
C HIS A 138 -15.96 -0.04 -11.04
N PHE A 139 -15.75 0.98 -10.22
CA PHE A 139 -15.39 2.31 -10.66
C PHE A 139 -13.86 2.46 -10.80
N THR A 140 -13.11 2.12 -9.76
CA THR A 140 -11.66 2.38 -9.68
C THR A 140 -10.84 1.54 -10.65
N HIS A 141 -11.34 0.36 -11.03
CA HIS A 141 -10.67 -0.60 -11.91
C HIS A 141 -11.41 -0.87 -13.22
N GLN A 142 -12.35 0.01 -13.61
CA GLN A 142 -13.04 -0.12 -14.88
C GLN A 142 -12.05 -0.17 -16.05
N GLY A 143 -12.18 -1.19 -16.90
CA GLY A 143 -11.31 -1.42 -18.04
C GLY A 143 -9.89 -1.88 -17.71
N ALA A 144 -9.50 -2.11 -16.45
CA ALA A 144 -8.16 -2.59 -16.09
C ALA A 144 -7.89 -3.99 -16.68
N GLU A 145 -6.86 -4.11 -17.51
CA GLU A 145 -6.52 -5.33 -18.25
C GLU A 145 -5.99 -6.46 -17.35
N TRP A 146 -5.50 -6.11 -16.17
CA TRP A 146 -5.01 -7.07 -15.17
C TRP A 146 -6.11 -7.60 -14.24
N VAL A 147 -7.36 -7.14 -14.39
CA VAL A 147 -8.52 -7.66 -13.67
C VAL A 147 -9.27 -8.66 -14.55
N SER A 148 -9.67 -9.80 -13.97
CA SER A 148 -10.35 -10.88 -14.69
C SER A 148 -11.72 -11.21 -14.07
N PRO A 149 -12.84 -11.04 -14.81
CA PRO A 149 -12.93 -10.44 -16.14
C PRO A 149 -12.66 -8.92 -16.13
N VAL A 150 -12.26 -8.37 -17.28
CA VAL A 150 -12.09 -6.92 -17.45
C VAL A 150 -13.44 -6.23 -17.23
N LEU A 151 -13.48 -5.28 -16.31
CA LEU A 151 -14.70 -4.57 -15.94
C LEU A 151 -15.12 -3.56 -17.03
N PRO A 152 -16.42 -3.38 -17.28
CA PRO A 152 -16.90 -2.42 -18.28
C PRO A 152 -16.56 -0.98 -17.88
N VAL A 153 -16.19 -0.17 -18.87
CA VAL A 153 -15.97 1.28 -18.72
C VAL A 153 -17.29 2.06 -18.73
N GLY A 154 -17.26 3.30 -18.25
CA GLY A 154 -18.40 4.22 -18.22
C GLY A 154 -19.06 4.36 -16.84
N VAL A 155 -18.45 3.83 -15.79
CA VAL A 155 -18.91 4.01 -14.40
C VAL A 155 -18.44 5.38 -13.91
N THR A 156 -19.33 6.20 -13.36
CA THR A 156 -19.03 7.54 -12.83
C THR A 156 -18.98 7.56 -11.31
N CYS A 157 -18.43 8.63 -10.73
CA CYS A 157 -18.40 8.90 -9.28
C CYS A 157 -19.21 10.18 -8.95
N CYS A 158 -19.83 10.34 -7.77
CA CYS A 158 -20.17 9.28 -6.81
C CYS A 158 -21.64 9.42 -6.40
N SER A 159 -22.39 8.34 -6.57
CA SER A 159 -23.71 8.15 -5.97
C SER A 159 -23.59 7.88 -4.46
N ALA A 160 -24.70 8.01 -3.73
CA ALA A 160 -24.72 7.75 -2.29
C ALA A 160 -24.29 6.32 -1.92
N SER A 161 -24.60 5.31 -2.75
CA SER A 161 -24.16 3.93 -2.52
C SER A 161 -22.65 3.79 -2.68
N GLN A 162 -22.08 4.42 -3.71
CA GLN A 162 -20.63 4.41 -3.92
C GLN A 162 -19.90 5.10 -2.77
N GLU A 163 -20.42 6.21 -2.24
CA GLU A 163 -19.83 6.86 -1.06
C GLU A 163 -19.87 5.98 0.20
N ALA A 164 -20.94 5.20 0.38
CA ALA A 164 -20.99 4.19 1.44
C ALA A 164 -19.94 3.08 1.23
N GLU A 165 -19.77 2.60 0.00
CA GLU A 165 -18.75 1.61 -0.35
C GLU A 165 -17.32 2.14 -0.13
N MET A 166 -17.08 3.41 -0.45
CA MET A 166 -15.79 4.07 -0.20
C MET A 166 -15.47 4.15 1.30
N THR A 167 -16.49 4.45 2.12
CA THR A 167 -16.29 4.78 3.53
C THR A 167 -16.30 3.57 4.46
N ALA A 168 -17.04 2.50 4.13
CA ALA A 168 -17.15 1.31 4.97
C ALA A 168 -15.78 0.67 5.32
N PRO A 169 -14.82 0.47 4.39
CA PRO A 169 -13.49 -0.03 4.74
C PRO A 169 -12.72 0.91 5.69
N LEU A 170 -12.88 2.23 5.52
CA LEU A 170 -12.23 3.22 6.37
C LEU A 170 -12.80 3.22 7.79
N ASP A 171 -14.10 2.96 7.95
CA ASP A 171 -14.74 2.83 9.26
C ASP A 171 -14.28 1.58 10.00
N VAL A 172 -14.15 0.45 9.28
CA VAL A 172 -13.55 -0.78 9.82
C VAL A 172 -12.12 -0.52 10.29
N ALA A 173 -11.31 0.13 9.45
CA ALA A 173 -9.94 0.49 9.78
C ALA A 173 -9.85 1.41 11.01
N LYS A 174 -10.71 2.43 11.09
CA LYS A 174 -10.75 3.35 12.23
C LYS A 174 -11.19 2.67 13.54
N ALA A 175 -12.20 1.81 13.47
CA ALA A 175 -12.66 1.04 14.63
C ALA A 175 -11.55 0.11 15.12
N TRP A 176 -10.88 -0.59 14.21
CA TRP A 176 -9.74 -1.44 14.53
C TRP A 176 -8.58 -0.65 15.15
N SER A 177 -8.21 0.50 14.58
CA SER A 177 -7.18 1.40 15.11
C SER A 177 -7.48 1.80 16.55
N THR A 178 -8.73 2.16 16.83
CA THR A 178 -9.18 2.56 18.16
C THR A 178 -9.10 1.40 19.17
N ALA A 179 -9.53 0.21 18.75
CA ALA A 179 -9.54 -0.98 19.61
C ALA A 179 -8.14 -1.53 19.89
N LYS A 180 -7.26 -1.55 18.88
CA LYS A 180 -5.91 -2.13 18.96
C LYS A 180 -4.83 -1.13 19.33
N ARG A 181 -5.14 0.18 19.26
CA ARG A 181 -4.23 1.30 19.57
C ARG A 181 -3.00 1.36 18.67
N TYR A 182 -3.13 0.87 17.43
CA TYR A 182 -2.14 1.12 16.38
C TYR A 182 -2.69 2.19 15.43
N PRO A 183 -1.87 3.15 14.98
CA PRO A 183 -2.24 4.04 13.89
C PRO A 183 -2.48 3.22 12.61
N VAL A 184 -3.41 3.70 11.78
CA VAL A 184 -3.67 3.12 10.46
C VAL A 184 -3.30 4.13 9.38
N PHE A 185 -2.64 3.62 8.35
CA PHE A 185 -2.23 4.29 7.13
C PHE A 185 -3.00 3.68 5.96
N VAL A 186 -3.54 4.50 5.07
CA VAL A 186 -4.12 4.05 3.81
C VAL A 186 -3.02 4.05 2.75
N GLY A 187 -2.39 2.90 2.56
CA GLY A 187 -1.22 2.76 1.69
C GLY A 187 -1.52 3.02 0.23
N GLU A 188 -2.70 2.63 -0.23
CA GLU A 188 -3.09 2.84 -1.61
C GLU A 188 -4.59 3.17 -1.73
N PHE A 189 -4.87 4.16 -2.57
CA PHE A 189 -6.19 4.44 -3.13
C PHE A 189 -6.00 5.19 -4.45
N GLY A 190 -6.95 5.03 -5.37
CA GLY A 190 -6.95 5.75 -6.64
C GLY A 190 -7.99 5.21 -7.61
N ALA A 191 -8.14 5.87 -8.75
CA ALA A 191 -9.01 5.43 -9.83
C ALA A 191 -8.26 5.44 -11.17
N TYR A 192 -8.37 4.33 -11.91
CA TYR A 192 -7.64 4.06 -13.15
C TYR A 192 -8.02 5.06 -14.25
N SER A 193 -7.08 5.41 -15.12
CA SER A 193 -7.24 6.45 -16.16
C SER A 193 -8.25 6.13 -17.25
N LYS A 194 -8.88 4.96 -17.23
CA LYS A 194 -10.01 4.63 -18.11
C LYS A 194 -11.34 5.18 -17.60
N ALA A 195 -11.44 5.56 -16.33
CA ALA A 195 -12.54 6.38 -15.83
C ALA A 195 -12.38 7.84 -16.32
N ASP A 196 -13.48 8.58 -16.43
CA ASP A 196 -13.42 9.99 -16.81
C ASP A 196 -12.74 10.84 -15.70
N ASP A 197 -11.99 11.87 -16.10
CA ASP A 197 -11.21 12.67 -15.16
C ASP A 197 -12.08 13.42 -14.14
N ALA A 198 -13.31 13.82 -14.49
CA ALA A 198 -14.19 14.51 -13.54
C ALA A 198 -14.58 13.58 -12.38
N SER A 199 -14.99 12.34 -12.70
CA SER A 199 -15.26 11.31 -11.69
C SER A 199 -14.02 10.96 -10.87
N ARG A 200 -12.83 10.87 -11.49
CA ARG A 200 -11.58 10.57 -10.78
C ARG A 200 -11.20 11.68 -9.79
N ILE A 201 -11.38 12.94 -10.20
CA ILE A 201 -11.14 14.13 -9.35
C ILE A 201 -12.09 14.11 -8.15
N ASP A 202 -13.38 13.84 -8.37
CA ASP A 202 -14.37 13.79 -7.30
C ASP A 202 -14.12 12.62 -6.34
N PHE A 203 -13.77 11.44 -6.87
CA PHE A 203 -13.37 10.28 -6.08
C PHE A 203 -12.17 10.58 -5.20
N ASN A 204 -11.08 11.10 -5.78
CA ASN A 204 -9.86 11.40 -5.05
C ASN A 204 -10.12 12.39 -3.91
N ARG A 205 -10.88 13.46 -4.18
CA ARG A 205 -11.23 14.47 -3.17
C ARG A 205 -12.04 13.86 -2.03
N LYS A 206 -13.10 13.11 -2.36
CA LYS A 206 -13.99 12.48 -1.37
C LYS A 206 -13.26 11.42 -0.54
N MET A 207 -12.47 10.55 -1.19
CA MET A 207 -11.69 9.53 -0.52
C MET A 207 -10.65 10.15 0.42
N ARG A 208 -9.87 11.13 -0.05
CA ARG A 208 -8.91 11.85 0.79
C ARG A 208 -9.58 12.47 2.01
N GLN A 209 -10.67 13.22 1.81
CA GLN A 209 -11.42 13.85 2.90
C GLN A 209 -11.96 12.82 3.90
N ALA A 210 -12.44 11.68 3.41
CA ALA A 210 -12.92 10.59 4.26
C ALA A 210 -11.79 9.96 5.09
N ILE A 211 -10.59 9.80 4.52
CA ILE A 211 -9.41 9.28 5.22
C ILE A 211 -8.93 10.29 6.28
N GLU A 212 -8.77 11.56 5.90
CA GLU A 212 -8.32 12.63 6.79
C GLU A 212 -9.31 12.88 7.94
N GLY A 213 -10.61 12.85 7.66
CA GLY A 213 -11.66 12.98 8.67
C GLY A 213 -11.65 11.86 9.73
N ARG A 214 -10.99 10.73 9.43
CA ARG A 214 -10.76 9.61 10.37
C ARG A 214 -9.39 9.67 11.06
N VAL A 215 -8.59 10.70 10.77
CA VAL A 215 -7.23 10.89 11.30
C VAL A 215 -6.31 9.72 10.92
N MET A 216 -6.39 9.30 9.65
CA MET A 216 -5.49 8.31 9.07
C MET A 216 -4.60 8.99 8.02
N SER A 217 -3.34 8.55 7.93
CA SER A 217 -2.43 9.00 6.87
C SER A 217 -2.74 8.28 5.56
N TRP A 218 -2.21 8.77 4.44
CA TRP A 218 -2.47 8.16 3.12
C TRP A 218 -1.33 8.36 2.13
N THR A 219 -1.26 7.47 1.13
CA THR A 219 -0.53 7.69 -0.12
C THR A 219 -1.44 7.40 -1.31
N TYR A 220 -1.32 8.23 -2.35
CA TYR A 220 -2.10 8.09 -3.57
C TYR A 220 -1.42 7.10 -4.53
N TRP A 221 -2.21 6.19 -5.09
CA TRP A 221 -1.78 5.37 -6.22
C TRP A 221 -2.25 6.02 -7.52
N GLU A 222 -1.36 6.54 -8.39
CA GLU A 222 0.09 6.69 -8.20
C GLU A 222 0.62 7.96 -8.89
N PHE A 223 1.94 8.09 -9.00
CA PHE A 223 2.57 9.32 -9.46
C PHE A 223 2.40 9.56 -10.97
N ALA A 224 2.76 8.61 -11.84
CA ALA A 224 3.02 8.90 -13.26
C ALA A 224 2.66 7.79 -14.28
N ALA A 225 1.90 6.77 -13.92
CA ALA A 225 1.46 5.69 -14.80
C ALA A 225 -0.07 5.71 -14.99
N GLY A 226 -0.71 4.53 -14.91
CA GLY A 226 -2.13 4.33 -15.22
C GLY A 226 -3.10 5.02 -14.28
N PHE A 227 -2.66 5.41 -13.08
CA PHE A 227 -3.46 6.21 -12.15
C PHE A 227 -2.90 7.63 -12.00
N GLY A 228 -1.76 7.92 -12.64
CA GLY A 228 -0.89 9.05 -12.40
C GLY A 228 -1.58 10.41 -12.23
N VAL A 229 -1.10 11.19 -11.27
CA VAL A 229 -1.31 12.65 -11.20
C VAL A 229 -0.31 13.44 -12.05
N TYR A 230 0.76 12.81 -12.53
CA TYR A 230 1.80 13.39 -13.37
C TYR A 230 1.82 12.71 -14.75
N ASP A 231 1.96 13.51 -15.81
CA ASP A 231 2.15 13.02 -17.17
C ASP A 231 3.64 13.02 -17.48
N PRO A 232 4.31 11.85 -17.56
CA PRO A 232 5.75 11.76 -17.80
C PRO A 232 6.14 12.11 -19.25
N VAL A 233 5.18 12.15 -20.18
CA VAL A 233 5.43 12.54 -21.57
C VAL A 233 5.36 14.07 -21.70
N LYS A 234 4.33 14.69 -21.10
CA LYS A 234 4.17 16.16 -21.10
C LYS A 234 5.03 16.86 -20.06
N LEU A 235 5.63 16.10 -19.14
CA LEU A 235 6.40 16.59 -18.00
C LEU A 235 5.61 17.58 -17.12
N ALA A 236 4.30 17.34 -16.97
CA ALA A 236 3.38 18.24 -16.28
C ALA A 236 2.40 17.48 -15.39
N PHE A 237 1.95 18.13 -14.32
CA PHE A 237 0.86 17.60 -13.50
C PHE A 237 -0.47 17.67 -14.24
N ARG A 238 -1.31 16.65 -14.02
CA ARG A 238 -2.74 16.69 -14.30
C ARG A 238 -3.39 17.50 -13.19
N GLN A 239 -3.43 18.82 -13.37
CA GLN A 239 -3.70 19.79 -12.30
C GLN A 239 -4.95 19.46 -11.47
N GLY A 240 -6.09 19.14 -12.11
CA GLY A 240 -7.31 18.79 -11.38
C GLY A 240 -7.17 17.57 -10.46
N LEU A 241 -6.39 16.56 -10.86
CA LEU A 241 -6.10 15.40 -10.01
C LEU A 241 -5.14 15.76 -8.88
N LEU A 242 -4.13 16.58 -9.15
CA LEU A 242 -3.23 17.08 -8.11
C LEU A 242 -4.00 17.89 -7.05
N ASP A 243 -4.85 18.82 -7.49
CA ASP A 243 -5.64 19.70 -6.61
C ASP A 243 -6.66 18.90 -5.78
N SER A 244 -7.17 17.80 -6.32
CA SER A 244 -8.05 16.89 -5.57
C SER A 244 -7.36 16.27 -4.34
N LEU A 245 -6.03 16.14 -4.40
CA LEU A 245 -5.19 15.54 -3.36
C LEU A 245 -4.54 16.57 -2.43
N LEU A 246 -4.12 17.72 -2.94
CA LEU A 246 -3.33 18.70 -2.18
C LEU A 246 -4.07 20.02 -1.89
N GLY A 247 -5.28 20.18 -2.42
CA GLY A 247 -5.96 21.47 -2.49
C GLY A 247 -5.48 22.32 -3.67
N PRO A 248 -6.19 23.42 -3.99
CA PRO A 248 -5.76 24.39 -5.01
C PRO A 248 -4.50 25.16 -4.60
#